data_AF-A0ABD6E9I1-F1
#
_entry.id   AF-A0ABD6E9I1-F1
#
_cell.length_a   1.000
_cell.length_b   1.000
_cell.length_c   1.000
_cell.angle_alpha   90.00
_cell.angle_beta   90.00
_cell.angle_gamma   90.00
#
_symmetry.space_group_name_H-M   'P 1'
#
loop_
_entity.id
_entity.type
_entity.pdbx_description
1 polymer ?
#
loop_
_entity_poly.entity_id
_entity_poly.type
_entity_poly.pdbx_seq_one_letter_code
_entity_poly.pdbx_strand_id
1 'polypeptide(L)'
;MNAIEEAIKIKEKHGGKITAITVGTPDSKERIKELLAMGADEGVLIPYPKKYDYHIVSKLLTEAIKKIKEYDIIICGEAST
;
A
#
# COMPACT_ATOMS: atom_id res chain seq x y z
N MET A 1 10.21 1.56 -5.57
CA MET A 1 9.32 0.80 -6.50
C MET A 1 9.43 -0.71 -6.33
N ASN A 2 10.52 -1.22 -5.75
CA ASN A 2 10.81 -2.64 -5.60
C ASN A 2 9.68 -3.47 -4.94
N ALA A 3 8.91 -2.89 -4.00
CA ALA A 3 7.84 -3.60 -3.30
C ALA A 3 6.67 -4.04 -4.21
N ILE A 4 6.24 -3.19 -5.15
CA ILE A 4 5.12 -3.53 -6.06
C ILE A 4 5.57 -4.55 -7.10
N GLU A 5 6.79 -4.44 -7.61
CA GLU A 5 7.35 -5.42 -8.56
C GLU A 5 7.47 -6.80 -7.92
N GLU A 6 7.91 -6.87 -6.67
CA GLU A 6 8.00 -8.15 -5.97
C GLU A 6 6.61 -8.73 -5.65
N ALA A 7 5.63 -7.88 -5.29
CA ALA A 7 4.25 -8.30 -5.12
C ALA A 7 3.66 -8.89 -6.42
N ILE A 8 3.96 -8.27 -7.57
CA ILE A 8 3.53 -8.77 -8.89
C ILE A 8 4.14 -10.14 -9.17
N LYS A 9 5.45 -10.33 -8.97
CA LYS A 9 6.09 -11.65 -9.16
C LYS A 9 5.48 -12.73 -8.28
N ILE A 10 5.17 -12.40 -7.02
CA ILE A 10 4.52 -13.34 -6.10
C ILE A 10 3.14 -13.72 -6.63
N LYS A 11 2.35 -12.74 -7.09
CA LYS A 11 1.03 -12.96 -7.70
C LYS A 11 1.11 -13.77 -8.99
N GLU A 12 2.08 -13.52 -9.85
CA GLU A 12 2.29 -14.30 -11.08
C GLU A 12 2.60 -15.76 -10.77
N LYS A 13 3.36 -16.03 -9.71
CA LYS A 13 3.78 -17.38 -9.33
C LYS A 13 2.73 -18.16 -8.52
N HIS A 14 1.97 -17.48 -7.66
CA HIS A 14 1.07 -18.14 -6.69
C HIS A 14 -0.40 -17.73 -6.82
N GLY A 15 -0.72 -16.80 -7.71
CA GLY A 15 -2.03 -16.14 -7.76
C GLY A 15 -2.22 -15.18 -6.60
N GLY A 16 -3.47 -14.74 -6.41
CA GLY A 16 -3.86 -13.84 -5.32
C GLY A 16 -4.13 -12.41 -5.79
N LYS A 17 -4.28 -11.52 -4.80
CA LYS A 17 -4.73 -10.15 -4.97
C LYS A 17 -3.75 -9.19 -4.32
N ILE A 18 -3.38 -8.12 -5.03
CA ILE A 18 -2.51 -7.06 -4.55
C ILE A 18 -3.36 -5.85 -4.19
N THR A 19 -3.34 -5.47 -2.91
CA THR A 19 -3.97 -4.24 -2.42
C THR A 19 -2.89 -3.23 -2.05
N ALA A 20 -2.81 -2.12 -2.78
CA ALA A 20 -1.90 -1.02 -2.49
C ALA A 20 -2.51 -0.09 -1.44
N ILE A 21 -1.77 0.21 -0.36
CA ILE A 21 -2.23 1.09 0.71
C ILE A 21 -1.24 2.23 0.89
N THR A 22 -1.75 3.47 0.98
CA THR A 22 -0.93 4.65 1.28
C THR A 22 -1.61 5.56 2.30
N VAL A 23 -0.80 6.26 3.11
CA VAL A 23 -1.25 7.33 4.01
C VAL A 23 -0.72 8.64 3.45
N GLY A 24 -1.58 9.62 3.21
CA GLY A 24 -1.11 10.91 2.72
C GLY A 24 -2.19 11.92 2.35
N THR A 25 -1.75 12.99 1.68
CA THR A 25 -2.62 14.06 1.17
C THR A 25 -3.42 13.59 -0.05
N PRO A 26 -4.42 14.38 -0.52
CA PRO A 26 -5.13 14.06 -1.76
C PRO A 26 -4.22 13.83 -2.97
N ASP A 27 -3.03 14.44 -3.02
CA ASP A 27 -2.04 14.25 -4.08
C ASP A 27 -1.50 12.80 -4.13
N SER A 28 -1.51 12.10 -2.99
CA SER A 28 -1.13 10.68 -2.91
C SER A 28 -2.07 9.76 -3.71
N LYS A 29 -3.21 10.28 -4.19
CA LYS A 29 -4.12 9.56 -5.10
C LYS A 29 -3.44 9.26 -6.43
N GLU A 30 -2.57 10.12 -6.93
CA GLU A 30 -1.84 9.86 -8.18
C GLU A 30 -0.93 8.64 -8.03
N ARG A 31 -0.24 8.53 -6.89
CA ARG A 31 0.59 7.37 -6.60
C ARG A 31 -0.19 6.06 -6.56
N ILE A 32 -1.41 6.07 -6.01
CA ILE A 32 -2.28 4.88 -6.05
C ILE A 32 -2.68 4.53 -7.48
N LYS A 33 -3.01 5.52 -8.32
CA LYS A 33 -3.34 5.27 -9.74
C LYS A 33 -2.17 4.64 -10.48
N GLU A 34 -0.95 5.09 -10.23
CA GLU A 34 0.26 4.47 -10.79
C GLU A 34 0.39 3.01 -10.36
N LEU A 35 0.21 2.71 -9.08
CA LEU A 35 0.29 1.33 -8.58
C LEU A 35 -0.79 0.41 -9.18
N LEU A 36 -2.01 0.93 -9.37
CA LEU A 36 -3.07 0.22 -10.08
C LEU A 36 -2.68 -0.04 -11.55
N ALA A 37 -2.14 0.96 -12.25
CA ALA A 37 -1.67 0.81 -13.62
C ALA A 37 -0.50 -0.18 -13.75
N MET A 38 0.33 -0.31 -12.70
CA MET A 38 1.43 -1.28 -12.65
C MET A 38 0.96 -2.72 -12.41
N GLY A 39 -0.25 -2.95 -11.91
CA GLY A 39 -0.77 -4.30 -11.68
C GLY A 39 -1.30 -4.58 -10.26
N ALA A 40 -1.42 -3.56 -9.40
CA ALA A 40 -2.23 -3.69 -8.20
C ALA A 40 -3.72 -3.82 -8.55
N ASP A 41 -4.45 -4.68 -7.84
CA ASP A 41 -5.88 -4.91 -8.07
C ASP A 41 -6.74 -3.84 -7.39
N GLU A 42 -6.31 -3.39 -6.21
CA GLU A 42 -7.01 -2.40 -5.41
C GLU A 42 -6.07 -1.34 -4.84
N GLY A 43 -6.64 -0.16 -4.58
CA GLY A 43 -5.93 0.99 -4.05
C GLY A 43 -6.69 1.62 -2.89
N VAL A 44 -6.00 1.81 -1.77
CA VAL A 44 -6.52 2.44 -0.55
C VAL A 44 -5.67 3.67 -0.22
N LEU A 45 -6.32 4.83 -0.21
CA LEU A 45 -5.73 6.07 0.32
C LEU A 45 -6.33 6.36 1.68
N ILE A 46 -5.49 6.46 2.70
CA ILE A 46 -5.83 6.91 4.04
C ILE A 46 -5.49 8.41 4.11
N PRO A 47 -6.50 9.31 4.12
CA PRO A 47 -6.25 10.74 4.11
C PRO A 47 -5.58 11.18 5.42
N TYR A 48 -4.43 11.84 5.33
CA TYR A 48 -3.74 12.40 6.49
C TYR A 48 -3.03 13.72 6.11
N PRO A 49 -3.52 14.88 6.59
CA PRO A 49 -3.01 16.19 6.17
C PRO A 49 -1.81 16.71 6.97
N LYS A 50 -1.36 15.99 8.01
CA LYS A 50 -0.30 16.47 8.91
C LYS A 50 1.07 15.94 8.48
N LYS A 51 2.12 16.60 8.96
CA LYS A 51 3.49 16.07 8.92
C LYS A 51 3.49 14.62 9.44
N TYR A 52 4.16 13.73 8.70
CA TYR A 52 4.17 12.31 9.00
C TYR A 52 4.86 12.06 10.35
N ASP A 53 4.05 11.68 11.34
CA ASP A 53 4.51 11.04 12.56
C ASP A 53 4.42 9.52 12.30
N TYR A 54 5.57 8.84 12.23
CA TYR A 54 5.62 7.43 11.88
C TYR A 54 4.89 6.51 12.88
N HIS A 55 4.77 6.93 14.14
CA HIS A 55 3.97 6.19 15.12
C HIS A 55 2.47 6.29 14.81
N ILE A 56 2.00 7.46 14.36
CA ILE A 56 0.62 7.63 13.91
C ILE A 56 0.39 6.90 12.58
N VAL A 57 1.31 7.03 11.62
CA VAL A 57 1.21 6.37 10.31
C VAL A 57 1.15 4.85 10.45
N SER A 58 2.00 4.24 11.27
CA SER A 58 1.97 2.79 11.52
C SER A 58 0.65 2.32 12.13
N LYS A 59 0.06 3.09 13.05
CA LYS A 59 -1.29 2.81 13.59
C LYS A 59 -2.36 2.92 12.51
N LEU A 60 -2.33 3.97 11.69
CA LEU A 60 -3.29 4.14 10.59
C LEU A 60 -3.23 2.99 9.58
N LEU A 61 -2.02 2.59 9.18
CA LEU A 61 -1.80 1.44 8.31
C LEU A 61 -2.32 0.15 8.96
N THR A 62 -2.01 -0.08 10.24
CA THR A 62 -2.47 -1.26 10.99
C THR A 62 -3.99 -1.36 10.98
N GLU A 63 -4.69 -0.26 11.27
CA GLU A 63 -6.16 -0.24 11.31
C GLU A 63 -6.78 -0.42 9.91
N ALA A 64 -6.13 0.06 8.85
CA ALA A 64 -6.57 -0.20 7.49
C ALA A 64 -6.36 -1.67 7.08
N ILE A 65 -5.20 -2.25 7.40
CA ILE A 65 -4.89 -3.65 7.12
C ILE A 65 -5.88 -4.58 7.84
N LYS A 66 -6.20 -4.31 9.11
CA LYS A 66 -7.22 -5.07 9.86
C LYS A 66 -8.60 -5.06 9.19
N LYS A 67 -8.97 -3.98 8.49
CA LYS A 67 -10.26 -3.87 7.79
C LYS A 67 -10.31 -4.72 6.51
N ILE A 68 -9.16 -5.00 5.90
CA ILE A 68 -9.05 -5.91 4.74
C ILE A 68 -9.27 -7.36 5.17
N LYS A 69 -8.99 -7.68 6.45
CA LYS A 69 -9.20 -8.97 7.14
C LYS A 69 -8.32 -10.13 6.66
N GLU A 70 -8.21 -10.33 5.36
CA GLU A 70 -7.51 -11.48 4.78
C GLU A 70 -6.26 -11.01 4.02
N TYR A 71 -5.09 -11.38 4.53
CA TYR A 71 -3.80 -11.17 3.87
C TYR A 71 -2.80 -12.22 4.35
N ASP A 72 -1.93 -12.68 3.45
CA ASP A 72 -0.85 -13.62 3.78
C ASP A 72 0.49 -12.91 3.97
N ILE A 73 0.70 -11.81 3.24
CA ILE A 73 1.99 -11.11 3.18
C ILE A 73 1.74 -9.60 3.17
N ILE A 74 2.53 -8.87 3.97
CA ILE A 74 2.64 -7.41 3.89
C ILE A 74 4.04 -7.08 3.36
N ILE A 75 4.11 -6.37 2.23
CA ILE A 75 5.36 -5.95 1.60
C ILE A 75 5.49 -4.43 1.70
N CYS A 76 6.65 -3.95 2.13
CA CYS A 76 6.97 -2.53 2.22
C CYS A 76 8.29 -2.24 1.50
N GLY A 77 8.51 -0.98 1.13
CA GLY A 77 9.86 -0.52 0.76
C GLY A 77 10.76 -0.47 2.01
N GLU A 78 12.08 -0.49 1.80
CA GLU A 78 13.08 -0.43 2.88
C GLU A 78 12.98 0.88 3.67
N ALA A 79 12.85 2.01 2.98
CA ALA A 79 12.68 3.32 3.56
C ALA A 79 11.84 4.22 2.64
N SER A 80 11.23 5.26 3.23
CA SER A 80 10.68 6.38 2.47
C SER A 80 11.77 7.42 2.28
N THR A 81 12.00 7.82 1.03
CA THR A 81 12.92 8.90 0.64
C THR A 81 12.18 10.21 0.42
#